data_AF-K6ZNC8-F1
#
_entry.id   AF-K6ZNC8-F1
#
_cell.length_a   1.000
_cell.length_b   1.000
_cell.length_c   1.000
_cell.angle_alpha   90.00
_cell.angle_beta   90.00
_cell.angle_gamma   90.00
#
_symmetry.space_group_name_H-M   'P 1'
#
loop_
_entity.id
_entity.type
_entity.pdbx_description
1 polymer ?
#
loop_
_entity_poly.entity_id
_entity_poly.type
_entity_poly.pdbx_seq_one_letter_code
_entity_poly.pdbx_strand_id
1 'polypeptide(L)'
;MTNKFFNVKTEKGTRITLSTDAKFGDYEVLYQKWAWGGIDAESLIFVTKDIAHISENELTEDVKNSPLVKDKSKSLTYKQGDEFTFVNFNFEVCNHEVSFKKQDYEPREKTLAQEMAFRNFDIFGDIHGHSCALIELLDKLGYKVNDEGFYKHPFRMAIFVGDFIDRGPRQKAVIDIVKPMVENGAALAVMGNHEFNAISYHTLHPATGEPLRSHSDNHKKQHQAFLDEFTNDVELKETIDWFKTLPLFLELSSIRVIHACWNDKAIASIQSKLDSRNRLDDAFLIAANEKGSVEFEAVETLLKGLELRLPAGYSFKDSYGQPRHDIRIKWWQTEDRSYRELAIVPKSNKSDMPIDVAPIDDLGDFQYSDNSKLVFFGHYWFQGQPKRLKRNVACLDYSVAKNGALTAYRWSGSDLEIHDRCFIQVN
;
A
#
# COMPACT_ATOMS: atom_id res chain seq x y z
N MET A 1 2.14 -4.49 27.53
CA MET A 1 0.80 -4.45 28.14
C MET A 1 0.26 -5.87 28.12
N THR A 2 -0.13 -6.41 29.26
CA THR A 2 -0.77 -7.72 29.39
C THR A 2 -2.13 -7.68 28.70
N ASN A 3 -2.27 -8.38 27.57
CA ASN A 3 -3.51 -8.46 26.80
C ASN A 3 -4.56 -9.22 27.64
N LYS A 4 -5.47 -8.50 28.31
CA LYS A 4 -6.48 -9.09 29.23
C LYS A 4 -7.43 -10.06 28.54
N PHE A 5 -7.56 -10.02 27.21
CA PHE A 5 -8.52 -10.78 26.44
C PHE A 5 -7.88 -11.86 25.55
N PHE A 6 -6.59 -12.16 25.74
CA PHE A 6 -5.84 -13.10 24.89
C PHE A 6 -6.40 -14.54 24.89
N ASN A 7 -7.14 -14.92 25.93
CA ASN A 7 -7.74 -16.25 26.11
C ASN A 7 -9.23 -16.32 25.74
N VAL A 8 -9.81 -15.26 25.17
CA VAL A 8 -11.21 -15.28 24.73
C VAL A 8 -11.37 -16.36 23.66
N LYS A 9 -12.04 -17.46 24.02
CA LYS A 9 -12.26 -18.59 23.12
C LYS A 9 -13.42 -18.29 22.18
N THR A 10 -13.20 -18.56 20.90
CA THR A 10 -14.24 -18.51 19.88
C THR A 10 -14.90 -19.89 19.74
N GLU A 11 -16.23 -19.93 19.63
CA GLU A 11 -16.94 -21.19 19.41
C GLU A 11 -16.64 -21.75 18.01
N LYS A 12 -16.65 -23.08 17.89
CA LYS A 12 -16.31 -23.77 16.64
C LYS A 12 -17.34 -23.41 15.56
N GLY A 13 -16.85 -22.88 14.43
CA GLY A 13 -17.69 -22.41 13.33
C GLY A 13 -18.04 -20.93 13.39
N THR A 14 -17.64 -20.21 14.45
CA THR A 14 -17.80 -18.76 14.53
C THR A 14 -16.61 -18.09 13.85
N ARG A 15 -16.88 -17.27 12.83
CA ARG A 15 -15.88 -16.47 12.12
C ARG A 15 -15.85 -15.07 12.70
N ILE A 16 -14.80 -14.72 13.43
CA ILE A 16 -14.58 -13.35 13.90
C ILE A 16 -14.11 -12.49 12.72
N THR A 17 -14.87 -11.44 12.40
CA THR A 17 -14.59 -10.50 11.30
C THR A 17 -13.93 -9.22 11.79
N LEU A 18 -14.10 -8.87 13.07
CA LEU A 18 -13.43 -7.78 13.77
C LEU A 18 -13.22 -8.17 15.23
N SER A 19 -12.07 -7.85 15.80
CA SER A 19 -11.79 -8.00 17.23
C SER A 19 -10.85 -6.90 17.66
N THR A 20 -11.28 -6.04 18.58
CA THR A 20 -10.48 -4.90 19.04
C THR A 20 -10.70 -4.66 20.53
N ASP A 21 -9.62 -4.30 21.23
CA ASP A 21 -9.74 -3.74 22.57
C ASP A 21 -10.47 -2.40 22.49
N ALA A 22 -11.39 -2.17 23.42
CA ALA A 22 -12.21 -0.99 23.51
C ALA A 22 -12.50 -0.64 24.97
N LYS A 23 -13.23 0.46 25.18
CA LYS A 23 -13.78 0.83 26.48
C LYS A 23 -15.29 0.95 26.40
N PHE A 24 -15.99 0.46 27.42
CA PHE A 24 -17.41 0.64 27.61
C PHE A 24 -17.64 1.23 29.00
N GLY A 25 -17.92 2.53 29.07
CA GLY A 25 -17.83 3.28 30.34
C GLY A 25 -16.43 3.19 30.92
N ASP A 26 -16.33 2.74 32.17
CA ASP A 26 -15.07 2.54 32.88
C ASP A 26 -14.44 1.14 32.66
N TYR A 27 -15.11 0.26 31.91
CA TYR A 27 -14.66 -1.11 31.66
C TYR A 27 -13.79 -1.19 30.41
N GLU A 28 -12.63 -1.85 30.54
CA GLU A 28 -11.92 -2.39 29.37
C GLU A 28 -12.70 -3.59 28.86
N VAL A 29 -12.91 -3.64 27.54
CA VAL A 29 -13.72 -4.68 26.88
C VAL A 29 -13.05 -5.10 25.58
N LEU A 30 -13.32 -6.32 25.13
CA LEU A 30 -13.04 -6.72 23.75
C LEU A 30 -14.34 -6.60 22.95
N TYR A 31 -14.32 -5.74 21.92
CA TYR A 31 -15.42 -5.64 20.96
C TYR A 31 -15.15 -6.57 19.79
N GLN A 32 -16.12 -7.42 19.45
CA GLN A 32 -16.04 -8.36 18.34
C GLN A 32 -17.22 -8.21 17.38
N LYS A 33 -16.95 -8.38 16.09
CA LYS A 33 -17.96 -8.73 15.09
C LYS A 33 -17.74 -10.17 14.67
N TRP A 34 -18.80 -10.94 14.54
CA TRP A 34 -18.71 -12.35 14.21
C TRP A 34 -19.87 -12.83 13.35
N ALA A 35 -19.61 -13.90 12.62
CA ALA A 35 -20.59 -14.62 11.82
C ALA A 35 -20.66 -16.08 12.28
N TRP A 36 -21.86 -16.60 12.54
CA TRP A 36 -22.08 -18.00 12.90
C TRP A 36 -23.45 -18.48 12.40
N GLY A 37 -23.48 -19.61 11.69
CA GLY A 37 -24.73 -20.23 11.27
C GLY A 37 -25.63 -19.37 10.38
N GLY A 38 -25.06 -18.47 9.56
CA GLY A 38 -25.82 -17.53 8.73
C GLY A 38 -26.34 -16.30 9.49
N ILE A 39 -25.88 -16.08 10.72
CA ILE A 39 -26.17 -14.89 11.52
C ILE A 39 -24.88 -14.07 11.68
N ASP A 40 -24.96 -12.78 11.36
CA ASP A 40 -23.95 -11.80 11.72
C ASP A 40 -24.37 -11.08 13.00
N ALA A 41 -23.43 -10.85 13.91
CA ALA A 41 -23.69 -10.17 15.18
C ALA A 41 -22.43 -9.51 15.74
N GLU A 42 -22.62 -8.75 16.82
CA GLU A 42 -21.58 -8.01 17.52
C GLU A 42 -21.56 -8.40 19.00
N SER A 43 -20.41 -8.34 19.65
CA SER A 43 -20.24 -8.63 21.08
C SER A 43 -19.43 -7.55 21.77
N LEU A 44 -19.84 -7.18 22.98
CA LEU A 44 -18.96 -6.62 24.00
C LEU A 44 -18.60 -7.73 24.98
N ILE A 45 -17.30 -7.92 25.19
CA ILE A 45 -16.77 -9.00 26.02
C ILE A 45 -16.04 -8.37 27.19
N PHE A 46 -16.54 -8.64 28.39
CA PHE A 46 -16.05 -8.11 29.66
C PHE A 46 -15.26 -9.21 30.37
N VAL A 47 -14.27 -8.82 31.18
CA VAL A 47 -13.70 -9.72 32.18
C VAL A 47 -14.75 -9.92 33.27
N THR A 48 -15.19 -11.16 33.51
CA THR A 48 -16.33 -11.45 34.42
C THR A 48 -16.14 -10.86 35.82
N LYS A 49 -14.89 -10.84 36.30
CA LYS A 49 -14.53 -10.32 37.62
C LYS A 49 -14.69 -8.79 37.71
N ASP A 50 -14.45 -8.07 36.62
CA ASP A 50 -14.46 -6.61 36.60
C ASP A 50 -15.90 -6.06 36.71
N ILE A 51 -16.87 -6.84 36.25
CA ILE A 51 -18.30 -6.50 36.27
C ILE A 51 -19.12 -7.26 37.34
N ALA A 52 -18.46 -7.98 38.26
CA ALA A 52 -19.15 -8.85 39.23
C ALA A 52 -20.13 -8.13 40.19
N HIS A 53 -20.06 -6.80 40.23
CA HIS A 53 -20.93 -5.94 41.05
C HIS A 53 -22.15 -5.40 40.28
N ILE A 54 -22.22 -5.60 38.96
CA ILE A 54 -23.32 -5.17 38.09
C ILE A 54 -24.25 -6.36 37.83
N SER A 55 -25.56 -6.12 37.86
CA SER A 55 -26.54 -7.16 37.50
C SER A 55 -26.64 -7.37 35.98
N GLU A 56 -27.04 -8.57 35.53
CA GLU A 56 -27.28 -8.84 34.10
C GLU A 56 -28.23 -7.82 33.46
N ASN A 57 -29.32 -7.49 34.14
CA ASN A 57 -30.31 -6.52 33.65
C ASN A 57 -29.71 -5.12 33.49
N GLU A 58 -28.89 -4.69 34.45
CA GLU A 58 -28.23 -3.37 34.41
C GLU A 58 -27.22 -3.30 33.27
N LEU A 59 -26.35 -4.31 33.13
CA LEU A 59 -25.35 -4.33 32.06
C LEU A 59 -26.00 -4.41 30.66
N THR A 60 -27.02 -5.26 30.50
CA THR A 60 -27.70 -5.40 29.21
C THR A 60 -28.49 -4.15 28.83
N GLU A 61 -29.10 -3.46 29.81
CA GLU A 61 -29.78 -2.19 29.58
C GLU A 61 -28.80 -1.06 29.23
N ASP A 62 -27.63 -1.02 29.86
CA ASP A 62 -26.56 -0.08 29.51
C ASP A 62 -26.07 -0.29 28.07
N VAL A 63 -25.77 -1.55 27.70
CA VAL A 63 -25.35 -1.88 26.33
C VAL A 63 -26.44 -1.56 25.32
N LYS A 64 -27.70 -1.90 25.63
CA LYS A 64 -28.87 -1.58 24.79
C LYS A 64 -29.05 -0.09 24.56
N ASN A 65 -28.77 0.73 25.57
CA ASN A 65 -28.91 2.17 25.47
C ASN A 65 -27.71 2.87 24.81
N SER A 66 -26.60 2.16 24.62
CA SER A 66 -25.39 2.67 23.98
C SER A 66 -25.57 2.96 22.47
N PRO A 67 -24.69 3.79 21.87
CA PRO A 67 -24.70 4.04 20.43
C PRO A 67 -24.33 2.83 19.55
N LEU A 68 -23.85 1.73 20.16
CA LEU A 68 -23.43 0.53 19.44
C LEU A 68 -24.63 -0.30 18.96
N VAL A 69 -25.77 -0.22 19.65
CA VAL A 69 -26.97 -0.97 19.29
C VAL A 69 -27.77 -0.18 18.24
N LYS A 70 -27.84 -0.74 17.03
CA LYS A 70 -28.49 -0.10 15.86
C LYS A 70 -30.01 -0.01 16.02
N ASP A 71 -30.60 -1.04 16.62
CA ASP A 71 -32.04 -1.17 16.81
C ASP A 71 -32.35 -1.58 18.25
N LYS A 72 -32.73 -0.59 19.06
CA LYS A 72 -33.05 -0.77 20.49
C LYS A 72 -34.30 -1.62 20.72
N SER A 73 -35.10 -1.91 19.69
CA SER A 73 -36.27 -2.80 19.83
C SER A 73 -35.88 -4.29 19.83
N LYS A 74 -34.69 -4.63 19.31
CA LYS A 74 -34.20 -6.02 19.25
C LYS A 74 -33.62 -6.49 20.58
N SER A 75 -33.77 -7.78 20.86
CA SER A 75 -33.20 -8.43 22.04
C SER A 75 -31.70 -8.63 21.90
N LEU A 76 -30.98 -8.38 22.99
CA LEU A 76 -29.57 -8.76 23.16
C LEU A 76 -29.51 -10.16 23.79
N THR A 77 -28.36 -10.81 23.73
CA THR A 77 -28.10 -12.01 24.53
C THR A 77 -26.96 -11.77 25.50
N TYR A 78 -27.11 -12.29 26.72
CA TYR A 78 -26.11 -12.26 27.77
C TYR A 78 -25.60 -13.69 28.03
N LYS A 79 -24.29 -13.87 28.07
CA LYS A 79 -23.66 -15.16 28.38
C LYS A 79 -22.48 -14.94 29.31
N GLN A 80 -22.66 -15.31 30.58
CA GLN A 80 -21.61 -15.28 31.57
C GLN A 80 -20.79 -16.58 31.55
N GLY A 81 -19.47 -16.45 31.45
CA GLY A 81 -18.51 -17.54 31.64
C GLY A 81 -17.60 -17.28 32.84
N ASP A 82 -16.73 -18.25 33.13
CA ASP A 82 -15.83 -18.20 34.30
C ASP A 82 -14.82 -17.03 34.23
N GLU A 83 -14.32 -16.71 33.04
CA GLU A 83 -13.33 -15.65 32.81
C GLU A 83 -13.91 -14.43 32.08
N PHE A 84 -14.83 -14.66 31.14
CA PHE A 84 -15.40 -13.61 30.29
C PHE A 84 -16.93 -13.67 30.25
N THR A 85 -17.54 -12.48 30.21
CA THR A 85 -18.98 -12.29 30.01
C THR A 85 -19.21 -11.61 28.67
N PHE A 86 -20.13 -12.17 27.87
CA PHE A 86 -20.45 -11.71 26.53
C PHE A 86 -21.83 -11.06 26.53
N VAL A 87 -21.92 -9.86 25.97
CA VAL A 87 -23.20 -9.22 25.62
C VAL A 87 -23.25 -9.08 24.10
N ASN A 88 -24.12 -9.86 23.46
CA ASN A 88 -24.24 -9.90 22.01
C ASN A 88 -25.45 -9.10 21.52
N PHE A 89 -25.30 -8.39 20.42
CA PHE A 89 -26.29 -7.48 19.86
C PHE A 89 -26.15 -7.33 18.34
N ASN A 90 -27.05 -6.56 17.73
CA ASN A 90 -27.10 -6.32 16.28
C ASN A 90 -27.18 -7.60 15.43
N PHE A 91 -28.00 -8.57 15.84
CA PHE A 91 -28.23 -9.80 15.08
C PHE A 91 -28.89 -9.52 13.73
N GLU A 92 -28.25 -10.00 12.65
CA GLU A 92 -28.70 -9.90 11.26
C GLU A 92 -28.64 -11.29 10.60
N VAL A 93 -29.71 -11.71 9.93
CA VAL A 93 -29.78 -13.01 9.21
C VAL A 93 -29.33 -12.81 7.77
N CYS A 94 -28.34 -13.59 7.33
CA CYS A 94 -27.80 -13.55 5.98
C CYS A 94 -28.36 -14.70 5.12
N ASN A 95 -29.33 -14.39 4.26
CA ASN A 95 -29.82 -15.34 3.25
C ASN A 95 -28.77 -15.53 2.13
N HIS A 96 -27.97 -16.60 2.22
CA HIS A 96 -27.08 -17.00 1.13
C HIS A 96 -27.87 -17.78 0.06
N GLU A 97 -28.66 -17.07 -0.74
CA GLU A 97 -29.08 -17.57 -2.06
C GLU A 97 -28.45 -16.70 -3.15
N VAL A 98 -27.55 -17.31 -3.91
CA VAL A 98 -26.92 -16.71 -5.09
C VAL A 98 -28.00 -16.53 -6.16
N SER A 99 -28.41 -15.28 -6.39
CA SER A 99 -29.03 -14.88 -7.65
C SER A 99 -28.56 -13.48 -8.03
N PHE A 100 -27.79 -13.39 -9.11
CA PHE A 100 -27.41 -12.12 -9.72
C PHE A 100 -28.65 -11.52 -10.38
N LYS A 101 -29.34 -10.62 -9.68
CA LYS A 101 -30.14 -9.57 -10.31
C LYS A 101 -29.49 -8.23 -10.01
N LYS A 102 -29.15 -7.51 -11.09
CA LYS A 102 -28.76 -6.10 -11.06
C LYS A 102 -29.81 -5.33 -10.25
N GLN A 103 -29.41 -4.84 -9.09
CA GLN A 103 -30.15 -3.83 -8.38
C GLN A 103 -29.16 -2.74 -7.99
N ASP A 104 -29.52 -1.51 -8.33
CA ASP A 104 -28.68 -0.32 -8.29
C ASP A 104 -28.07 -0.14 -6.90
N TYR A 105 -26.75 -0.33 -6.83
CA TYR A 105 -25.96 -0.16 -5.63
C TYR A 105 -25.50 1.30 -5.56
N GLU A 106 -26.12 2.09 -4.68
CA GLU A 106 -25.54 3.35 -4.26
C GLU A 106 -24.24 3.09 -3.47
N PRO A 107 -23.11 3.79 -3.75
CA PRO A 107 -21.82 3.40 -3.21
C PRO A 107 -21.75 3.62 -1.69
N ARG A 108 -21.53 2.55 -0.93
CA ARG A 108 -21.06 2.61 0.47
C ARG A 108 -19.58 3.01 0.56
N GLU A 109 -19.17 4.12 -0.06
CA GLU A 109 -17.79 4.62 0.02
C GLU A 109 -17.42 5.12 1.43
N LYS A 110 -18.40 5.42 2.29
CA LYS A 110 -18.15 5.95 3.64
C LYS A 110 -17.67 4.93 4.66
N THR A 111 -17.92 3.62 4.50
CA THR A 111 -17.57 2.60 5.51
C THR A 111 -16.12 2.13 5.42
N LEU A 112 -15.53 2.03 4.22
CA LEU A 112 -14.13 1.62 4.06
C LEU A 112 -13.15 2.68 4.59
N ALA A 113 -13.44 3.96 4.34
CA ALA A 113 -12.61 5.07 4.82
C ALA A 113 -12.59 5.17 6.36
N GLN A 114 -13.71 4.82 7.02
CA GLN A 114 -13.81 4.78 8.48
C GLN A 114 -13.16 3.53 9.08
N GLU A 115 -13.27 2.36 8.43
CA GLU A 115 -12.57 1.12 8.83
C GLU A 115 -11.04 1.20 8.66
N MET A 116 -10.56 1.96 7.67
CA MET A 116 -9.13 2.17 7.42
C MET A 116 -8.52 3.26 8.29
N ALA A 117 -9.32 4.16 8.88
CA ALA A 117 -8.82 5.29 9.68
C ALA A 117 -8.09 4.89 10.97
N PHE A 118 -8.31 3.67 11.48
CA PHE A 118 -7.66 3.16 12.70
C PHE A 118 -6.74 1.96 12.46
N ARG A 119 -6.50 1.59 11.19
CA ARG A 119 -5.69 0.42 10.85
C ARG A 119 -4.21 0.81 10.83
N ASN A 120 -3.37 0.08 11.56
CA ASN A 120 -1.92 0.28 11.51
C ASN A 120 -1.33 -0.39 10.26
N PHE A 121 -0.35 0.24 9.62
CA PHE A 121 0.27 -0.25 8.39
C PHE A 121 1.77 -0.43 8.56
N ASP A 122 2.33 -1.44 7.89
CA ASP A 122 3.76 -1.47 7.57
C ASP A 122 3.89 -1.27 6.07
N ILE A 123 4.48 -0.15 5.64
CA ILE A 123 4.67 0.18 4.23
C ILE A 123 6.06 -0.29 3.80
N PHE A 124 6.15 -1.13 2.77
CA PHE A 124 7.38 -1.76 2.28
C PHE A 124 7.87 -1.07 1.00
N GLY A 125 9.17 -0.80 0.94
CA GLY A 125 9.87 -0.27 -0.23
C GLY A 125 10.10 -1.29 -1.35
N ASP A 126 10.87 -0.87 -2.35
CA ASP A 126 11.22 -1.61 -3.56
C ASP A 126 11.94 -2.92 -3.24
N ILE A 127 11.45 -4.03 -3.79
CA ILE A 127 11.89 -5.39 -3.42
C ILE A 127 12.83 -5.96 -4.48
N HIS A 128 12.53 -5.73 -5.76
CA HIS A 128 13.36 -6.14 -6.89
C HIS A 128 13.86 -7.59 -6.80
N GLY A 129 12.99 -8.57 -6.58
CA GLY A 129 13.35 -9.99 -6.53
C GLY A 129 14.15 -10.43 -5.29
N HIS A 130 14.28 -9.61 -4.23
CA HIS A 130 15.00 -9.97 -2.99
C HIS A 130 14.09 -10.67 -1.97
N SER A 131 13.57 -11.85 -2.31
CA SER A 131 12.66 -12.61 -1.44
C SER A 131 13.25 -12.97 -0.06
N CYS A 132 14.56 -13.22 0.06
CA CYS A 132 15.18 -13.45 1.38
C CYS A 132 15.01 -12.24 2.31
N ALA A 133 15.34 -11.05 1.81
CA ALA A 133 15.19 -9.81 2.56
C ALA A 133 13.71 -9.54 2.87
N LEU A 134 12.80 -9.81 1.93
CA LEU A 134 11.36 -9.69 2.17
C LEU A 134 10.89 -10.60 3.33
N ILE A 135 11.28 -11.87 3.33
CA ILE A 135 10.94 -12.82 4.41
C ILE A 135 11.52 -12.32 5.74
N GLU A 136 12.79 -11.92 5.77
CA GLU A 136 13.43 -11.43 7.00
C GLU A 136 12.71 -10.18 7.54
N LEU A 137 12.33 -9.25 6.67
CA LEU A 137 11.63 -8.03 7.07
C LEU A 137 10.22 -8.34 7.56
N LEU A 138 9.48 -9.21 6.88
CA LEU A 138 8.16 -9.69 7.33
C LEU A 138 8.25 -10.34 8.71
N ASP A 139 9.23 -11.22 8.93
CA ASP A 139 9.48 -11.87 10.21
C ASP A 139 9.82 -10.88 11.31
N LYS A 140 10.73 -9.93 11.03
CA LYS A 140 11.12 -8.84 11.94
C LYS A 140 9.94 -7.94 12.29
N LEU A 141 9.02 -7.76 11.36
CA LEU A 141 7.77 -7.03 11.55
C LEU A 141 6.66 -7.90 12.16
N GLY A 142 6.89 -9.19 12.43
CA GLY A 142 5.94 -10.07 13.11
C GLY A 142 4.82 -10.63 12.22
N TYR A 143 4.97 -10.56 10.90
CA TYR A 143 4.09 -11.28 9.98
C TYR A 143 4.41 -12.77 10.04
N LYS A 144 3.39 -13.61 9.93
CA LYS A 144 3.53 -15.07 9.90
C LYS A 144 2.66 -15.67 8.82
N VAL A 145 3.12 -16.77 8.24
CA VAL A 145 2.30 -17.59 7.34
C VAL A 145 1.14 -18.16 8.15
N ASN A 146 -0.09 -17.92 7.70
CA ASN A 146 -1.30 -18.46 8.32
C ASN A 146 -1.65 -19.85 7.76
N ASP A 147 -2.73 -20.46 8.26
CA ASP A 147 -3.19 -21.79 7.83
C ASP A 147 -3.63 -21.83 6.35
N GLU A 148 -3.89 -20.66 5.74
CA GLU A 148 -4.25 -20.49 4.33
C GLU A 148 -3.02 -20.30 3.42
N GLY A 149 -1.81 -20.29 4.00
CA GLY A 149 -0.54 -20.33 3.24
C GLY A 149 0.06 -18.98 2.85
N PHE A 150 -0.40 -17.85 3.41
CA PHE A 150 0.16 -16.52 3.11
C PHE A 150 0.54 -15.73 4.37
N TYR A 151 1.44 -14.76 4.23
CA TYR A 151 1.86 -13.91 5.35
C TYR A 151 0.74 -12.98 5.80
N LYS A 152 0.47 -12.94 7.10
CA LYS A 152 -0.49 -12.02 7.71
C LYS A 152 0.03 -11.55 9.06
N HIS A 153 -0.28 -10.31 9.42
CA HIS A 153 -0.10 -9.82 10.78
C HIS A 153 -1.47 -9.70 11.46
N PRO A 154 -1.62 -10.06 12.75
CA PRO A 154 -2.92 -10.05 13.44
C PRO A 154 -3.58 -8.66 13.53
N PHE A 155 -2.78 -7.60 13.61
CA PHE A 155 -3.25 -6.22 13.87
C PHE A 155 -2.78 -5.16 12.86
N ARG A 156 -1.96 -5.54 11.88
CA ARG A 156 -1.32 -4.62 10.92
C ARG A 156 -1.51 -5.18 9.52
N MET A 157 -1.52 -4.29 8.55
CA MET A 157 -1.63 -4.64 7.14
C MET A 157 -0.40 -4.14 6.41
N ALA A 158 0.15 -4.98 5.51
CA ALA A 158 1.27 -4.55 4.68
C ALA A 158 0.77 -3.63 3.56
N ILE A 159 1.55 -2.63 3.17
CA ILE A 159 1.33 -1.89 1.92
C ILE A 159 2.64 -1.89 1.14
N PHE A 160 2.63 -2.35 -0.10
CA PHE A 160 3.81 -2.38 -0.95
C PHE A 160 3.82 -1.21 -1.94
N VAL A 161 4.96 -0.54 -2.09
CA VAL A 161 5.11 0.62 -3.01
C VAL A 161 5.43 0.24 -4.46
N GLY A 162 5.33 -1.04 -4.83
CA GLY A 162 5.65 -1.55 -6.17
C GLY A 162 7.11 -1.99 -6.32
N ASP A 163 7.52 -2.21 -7.57
CA ASP A 163 8.86 -2.68 -7.95
C ASP A 163 9.22 -4.00 -7.24
N PHE A 164 8.36 -4.99 -7.45
CA PHE A 164 8.54 -6.35 -6.98
C PHE A 164 9.61 -7.08 -7.77
N ILE A 165 9.70 -6.77 -9.06
CA ILE A 165 10.47 -7.54 -10.02
C ILE A 165 11.71 -6.83 -10.56
N ASP A 166 12.45 -7.56 -11.39
CA ASP A 166 13.72 -7.24 -12.03
C ASP A 166 14.87 -7.00 -11.04
N ARG A 167 16.09 -6.89 -11.57
CA ARG A 167 17.38 -6.72 -10.85
C ARG A 167 17.83 -7.90 -9.99
N GLY A 168 17.08 -8.24 -8.94
CA GLY A 168 17.48 -9.26 -7.98
C GLY A 168 17.29 -10.70 -8.48
N PRO A 169 17.64 -11.69 -7.64
CA PRO A 169 17.83 -13.05 -8.12
C PRO A 169 16.61 -13.97 -7.99
N ARG A 170 15.53 -13.56 -7.29
CA ARG A 170 14.39 -14.43 -6.95
C ARG A 170 13.04 -13.74 -7.17
N GLN A 171 12.70 -13.58 -8.44
CA GLN A 171 11.54 -12.87 -8.95
C GLN A 171 10.23 -13.55 -8.56
N LYS A 172 10.09 -14.84 -8.90
CA LYS A 172 8.89 -15.64 -8.60
C LYS A 172 8.61 -15.71 -7.11
N ALA A 173 9.64 -15.95 -6.30
CA ALA A 173 9.49 -16.04 -4.87
C ALA A 173 8.96 -14.74 -4.23
N VAL A 174 9.23 -13.56 -4.81
CA VAL A 174 8.60 -12.31 -4.33
C VAL A 174 7.12 -12.28 -4.70
N ILE A 175 6.77 -12.66 -5.93
CA ILE A 175 5.36 -12.72 -6.38
C ILE A 175 4.56 -13.74 -5.57
N ASP A 176 5.11 -14.92 -5.32
CA ASP A 176 4.50 -15.99 -4.51
C ASP A 176 4.22 -15.56 -3.06
N ILE A 177 4.94 -14.54 -2.56
CA ILE A 177 4.69 -13.95 -1.24
C ILE A 177 3.64 -12.85 -1.35
N VAL A 178 3.86 -11.86 -2.22
CA VAL A 178 3.06 -10.62 -2.23
C VAL A 178 1.66 -10.85 -2.80
N LYS A 179 1.54 -11.60 -3.91
CA LYS A 179 0.26 -11.79 -4.61
C LYS A 179 -0.80 -12.42 -3.68
N PRO A 180 -0.54 -13.54 -2.98
CA PRO A 180 -1.51 -14.12 -2.04
C PRO A 180 -1.87 -13.18 -0.88
N MET A 181 -0.93 -12.37 -0.38
CA MET A 181 -1.23 -11.38 0.67
C MET A 181 -2.25 -10.34 0.18
N VAL A 182 -2.09 -9.86 -1.05
CA VAL A 182 -2.98 -8.86 -1.66
C VAL A 182 -4.34 -9.48 -1.99
N GLU A 183 -4.36 -10.64 -2.64
CA GLU A 183 -5.61 -11.32 -3.05
C GLU A 183 -6.49 -11.72 -1.86
N ASN A 184 -5.88 -12.03 -0.71
CA ASN A 184 -6.60 -12.37 0.53
C ASN A 184 -6.83 -11.17 1.46
N GLY A 185 -6.55 -9.93 1.01
CA GLY A 185 -6.81 -8.72 1.78
C GLY A 185 -5.96 -8.58 3.06
N ALA A 186 -4.79 -9.22 3.10
CA ALA A 186 -3.78 -9.04 4.15
C ALA A 186 -2.75 -7.95 3.80
N ALA A 187 -2.69 -7.54 2.54
CA ALA A 187 -1.88 -6.44 2.04
C ALA A 187 -2.60 -5.58 1.01
N LEU A 188 -2.10 -4.37 0.80
CA LEU A 188 -2.34 -3.55 -0.37
C LEU A 188 -1.04 -3.38 -1.15
N ALA A 189 -1.13 -3.02 -2.43
CA ALA A 189 0.02 -2.74 -3.26
C ALA A 189 -0.33 -1.65 -4.29
N VAL A 190 0.68 -0.91 -4.73
CA VAL A 190 0.62 -0.05 -5.93
C VAL A 190 1.55 -0.60 -7.01
N MET A 191 1.27 -0.24 -8.26
CA MET A 191 2.10 -0.59 -9.40
C MET A 191 3.42 0.20 -9.37
N GLY A 192 4.55 -0.50 -9.52
CA GLY A 192 5.85 0.12 -9.79
C GLY A 192 6.11 0.28 -11.29
N ASN A 193 7.21 0.97 -11.64
CA ASN A 193 7.57 1.11 -13.05
C ASN A 193 8.01 -0.22 -13.65
N HIS A 194 8.53 -1.15 -12.86
CA HIS A 194 8.94 -2.46 -13.35
C HIS A 194 7.74 -3.34 -13.69
N GLU A 195 6.66 -3.31 -12.89
CA GLU A 195 5.41 -3.98 -13.23
C GLU A 195 4.78 -3.37 -14.49
N PHE A 196 4.72 -2.04 -14.60
CA PHE A 196 4.25 -1.38 -15.82
C PHE A 196 5.05 -1.79 -17.06
N ASN A 197 6.38 -1.77 -16.96
CA ASN A 197 7.27 -2.16 -18.06
C ASN A 197 7.06 -3.63 -18.47
N ALA A 198 6.84 -4.54 -17.51
CA ALA A 198 6.55 -5.94 -17.80
C ALA A 198 5.20 -6.10 -18.51
N ILE A 199 4.15 -5.42 -18.05
CA ILE A 199 2.85 -5.39 -18.75
C ILE A 199 3.03 -4.94 -20.20
N SER A 200 3.74 -3.82 -20.43
CA SER A 200 4.00 -3.32 -21.79
C SER A 200 4.87 -4.26 -22.62
N TYR A 201 5.84 -4.96 -22.01
CA TYR A 201 6.75 -5.88 -22.70
C TYR A 201 6.01 -7.10 -23.28
N HIS A 202 4.99 -7.58 -22.56
CA HIS A 202 4.22 -8.77 -22.88
C HIS A 202 2.86 -8.47 -23.54
N THR A 203 2.52 -7.19 -23.73
CA THR A 203 1.27 -6.79 -24.41
C THR A 203 1.57 -6.34 -25.84
N LEU A 204 0.84 -6.89 -26.81
CA LEU A 204 0.90 -6.47 -28.21
C LEU A 204 -0.09 -5.35 -28.47
N HIS A 205 0.33 -4.36 -29.26
CA HIS A 205 -0.54 -3.30 -29.74
C HIS A 205 -1.57 -3.87 -30.73
N PRO A 206 -2.88 -3.66 -30.51
CA PRO A 206 -3.92 -4.34 -31.29
C PRO A 206 -3.92 -3.98 -32.78
N ALA A 207 -3.46 -2.79 -33.15
CA ALA A 207 -3.44 -2.35 -34.56
C ALA A 207 -2.17 -2.74 -35.33
N THR A 208 -1.02 -2.89 -34.64
CA THR A 208 0.28 -3.12 -35.30
C THR A 208 0.81 -4.53 -35.09
N GLY A 209 0.35 -5.23 -34.05
CA GLY A 209 0.87 -6.53 -33.64
C GLY A 209 2.24 -6.46 -32.95
N GLU A 210 2.79 -5.26 -32.76
CA GLU A 210 4.10 -5.05 -32.12
C GLU A 210 3.97 -4.93 -30.60
N PRO A 211 4.99 -5.34 -29.81
CA PRO A 211 5.00 -5.11 -28.36
C PRO A 211 4.90 -3.63 -28.00
N LEU A 212 4.11 -3.28 -26.96
CA LEU A 212 4.00 -1.90 -26.47
C LEU A 212 5.34 -1.38 -25.93
N ARG A 213 6.16 -2.25 -25.35
CA ARG A 213 7.56 -1.96 -25.00
C ARG A 213 8.49 -2.77 -25.88
N SER A 214 9.41 -2.08 -26.55
CA SER A 214 10.36 -2.72 -27.47
C SER A 214 11.26 -3.75 -26.78
N HIS A 215 11.61 -4.83 -27.50
CA HIS A 215 12.54 -5.86 -27.03
C HIS A 215 14.00 -5.53 -27.39
N SER A 216 14.37 -4.24 -27.31
CA SER A 216 15.77 -3.81 -27.51
C SER A 216 16.71 -4.47 -26.51
N ASP A 217 18.00 -4.58 -26.82
CA ASP A 217 19.01 -5.17 -25.92
C ASP A 217 18.99 -4.55 -24.51
N ASN A 218 18.77 -3.24 -24.42
CA ASN A 218 18.67 -2.54 -23.14
C ASN A 218 17.40 -2.94 -22.36
N HIS A 219 16.24 -2.99 -23.01
CA HIS A 219 15.00 -3.39 -22.35
C HIS A 219 15.02 -4.86 -21.93
N LYS A 220 15.53 -5.73 -22.81
CA LYS A 220 15.73 -7.15 -22.49
C LYS A 220 16.67 -7.31 -21.31
N LYS A 221 17.81 -6.61 -21.30
CA LYS A 221 18.75 -6.65 -20.16
C LYS A 221 18.12 -6.20 -18.85
N GLN A 222 17.25 -5.19 -18.86
CA GLN A 222 16.55 -4.73 -17.66
C GLN A 222 15.55 -5.76 -17.13
N HIS A 223 14.91 -6.51 -18.03
CA HIS A 223 13.87 -7.49 -17.71
C HIS A 223 14.38 -8.94 -17.63
N GLN A 224 15.69 -9.17 -17.88
CA GLN A 224 16.25 -10.50 -18.09
C GLN A 224 16.04 -11.41 -16.88
N ALA A 225 16.23 -10.90 -15.66
CA ALA A 225 16.05 -11.68 -14.44
C ALA A 225 14.62 -12.23 -14.30
N PHE A 226 13.61 -11.46 -14.72
CA PHE A 226 12.22 -11.93 -14.75
C PHE A 226 12.02 -12.99 -15.84
N LEU A 227 12.52 -12.74 -17.05
CA LEU A 227 12.44 -13.69 -18.16
C LEU A 227 13.14 -15.02 -17.86
N ASP A 228 14.24 -14.99 -17.10
CA ASP A 228 15.00 -16.19 -16.71
C ASP A 228 14.20 -17.11 -15.78
N GLU A 229 13.30 -16.56 -14.96
CA GLU A 229 12.47 -17.35 -14.06
C GLU A 229 11.12 -17.72 -14.67
N PHE A 230 10.43 -16.79 -15.35
CA PHE A 230 9.09 -16.98 -15.90
C PHE A 230 9.11 -17.64 -17.30
N THR A 231 9.56 -18.91 -17.35
CA THR A 231 9.65 -19.70 -18.59
C THR A 231 8.36 -20.43 -18.97
N ASN A 232 7.34 -20.41 -18.12
CA ASN A 232 6.04 -21.02 -18.37
C ASN A 232 5.04 -19.95 -18.81
N ASP A 233 4.47 -20.09 -20.01
CA ASP A 233 3.58 -19.08 -20.60
C ASP A 233 2.29 -18.83 -19.81
N VAL A 234 1.76 -19.86 -19.13
CA VAL A 234 0.53 -19.73 -18.32
C VAL A 234 0.83 -18.92 -17.07
N GLU A 235 1.86 -19.28 -16.34
CA GLU A 235 2.30 -18.58 -15.12
C GLU A 235 2.73 -17.14 -15.43
N LEU A 236 3.45 -16.94 -16.53
CA LEU A 236 3.80 -15.61 -17.05
C LEU A 236 2.53 -14.79 -17.27
N LYS A 237 1.57 -15.32 -18.02
CA LYS A 237 0.31 -14.62 -18.32
C LYS A 237 -0.45 -14.28 -17.04
N GLU A 238 -0.60 -15.23 -16.12
CA GLU A 238 -1.28 -15.01 -14.84
C GLU A 238 -0.60 -13.94 -13.97
N THR A 239 0.73 -13.84 -14.06
CA THR A 239 1.50 -12.82 -13.34
C THR A 239 1.33 -11.44 -13.98
N ILE A 240 1.38 -11.35 -15.31
CA ILE A 240 1.13 -10.10 -16.04
C ILE A 240 -0.31 -9.62 -15.84
N ASP A 241 -1.28 -10.54 -15.89
CA ASP A 241 -2.69 -10.22 -15.61
C ASP A 241 -2.87 -9.72 -14.17
N TRP A 242 -2.15 -10.31 -13.20
CA TRP A 242 -2.16 -9.81 -11.82
C TRP A 242 -1.57 -8.41 -11.72
N PHE A 243 -0.44 -8.11 -12.40
CA PHE A 243 0.11 -6.75 -12.41
C PHE A 243 -0.89 -5.72 -12.94
N LYS A 244 -1.69 -6.05 -13.97
CA LYS A 244 -2.77 -5.16 -14.47
C LYS A 244 -3.84 -4.85 -13.42
N THR A 245 -3.93 -5.65 -12.34
CA THR A 245 -4.86 -5.38 -11.24
C THR A 245 -4.33 -4.42 -10.18
N LEU A 246 -3.06 -4.00 -10.27
CA LEU A 246 -2.45 -3.07 -9.32
C LEU A 246 -2.87 -1.62 -9.62
N PRO A 247 -3.24 -0.83 -8.60
CA PRO A 247 -3.55 0.58 -8.76
C PRO A 247 -2.27 1.41 -8.97
N LEU A 248 -2.36 2.53 -9.69
CA LEU A 248 -1.23 3.46 -9.83
C LEU A 248 -0.87 4.14 -8.49
N PHE A 249 -1.87 4.39 -7.64
CA PHE A 249 -1.71 5.01 -6.33
C PHE A 249 -2.86 4.65 -5.40
N LEU A 250 -2.60 4.76 -4.10
CA LEU A 250 -3.58 4.64 -3.03
C LEU A 250 -3.71 5.98 -2.32
N GLU A 251 -4.95 6.46 -2.19
CA GLU A 251 -5.30 7.55 -1.30
C GLU A 251 -6.18 7.04 -0.16
N LEU A 252 -5.56 6.81 1.01
CA LEU A 252 -6.26 6.41 2.21
C LEU A 252 -6.68 7.65 3.01
N SER A 253 -7.42 7.45 4.11
CA SER A 253 -7.91 8.55 4.95
C SER A 253 -6.77 9.43 5.47
N SER A 254 -5.68 8.83 5.96
CA SER A 254 -4.55 9.56 6.58
C SER A 254 -3.25 9.53 5.78
N ILE A 255 -3.10 8.58 4.85
CA ILE A 255 -1.85 8.37 4.11
C ILE A 255 -2.09 8.22 2.62
N ARG A 256 -1.05 8.49 1.84
CA ARG A 256 -0.95 8.34 0.40
C ARG A 256 0.21 7.41 0.08
N VAL A 257 0.02 6.51 -0.88
CA VAL A 257 1.06 5.59 -1.33
C VAL A 257 1.12 5.60 -2.84
N ILE A 258 2.31 5.79 -3.39
CA ILE A 258 2.60 5.85 -4.82
C ILE A 258 4.01 5.36 -5.06
N HIS A 259 4.32 4.85 -6.25
CA HIS A 259 5.66 4.33 -6.49
C HIS A 259 6.74 5.42 -6.56
N ALA A 260 6.57 6.52 -7.31
CA ALA A 260 7.65 7.51 -7.47
C ALA A 260 7.28 8.96 -7.15
N CYS A 261 6.18 9.51 -7.65
CA CYS A 261 5.86 10.93 -7.41
C CYS A 261 4.38 11.15 -7.24
N TRP A 262 3.99 11.69 -6.08
CA TRP A 262 2.66 12.23 -5.90
C TRP A 262 2.56 13.60 -6.55
N ASN A 263 1.88 13.68 -7.69
CA ASN A 263 1.67 14.92 -8.43
C ASN A 263 0.18 15.10 -8.74
N ASP A 264 -0.46 16.07 -8.08
CA ASP A 264 -1.92 16.26 -8.17
C ASP A 264 -2.36 16.64 -9.59
N LYS A 265 -1.54 17.38 -10.35
CA LYS A 265 -1.80 17.73 -11.75
C LYS A 265 -1.77 16.50 -12.66
N ALA A 266 -0.77 15.64 -12.51
CA ALA A 266 -0.66 14.39 -13.26
C ALA A 266 -1.83 13.46 -12.93
N ILE A 267 -2.15 13.27 -11.64
CA ILE A 267 -3.31 12.47 -11.19
C ILE A 267 -4.61 13.01 -11.79
N ALA A 268 -4.88 14.31 -11.67
CA ALA A 268 -6.09 14.93 -12.19
C ALA A 268 -6.23 14.76 -13.71
N SER A 269 -5.11 14.76 -14.46
CA SER A 269 -5.11 14.60 -15.91
C SER A 269 -5.53 13.20 -16.39
N ILE A 270 -5.40 12.18 -15.54
CA ILE A 270 -5.74 10.79 -15.86
C ILE A 270 -6.91 10.23 -15.06
N GLN A 271 -7.38 10.91 -14.01
CA GLN A 271 -8.36 10.36 -13.07
C GLN A 271 -9.63 9.84 -13.75
N SER A 272 -10.13 10.53 -14.79
CA SER A 272 -11.33 10.11 -15.52
C SER A 272 -11.12 8.90 -16.43
N LYS A 273 -9.87 8.46 -16.61
CA LYS A 273 -9.44 7.33 -17.44
C LYS A 273 -9.05 6.10 -16.60
N LEU A 274 -9.10 6.22 -15.28
CA LEU A 274 -8.85 5.13 -14.34
C LEU A 274 -10.18 4.59 -13.82
N ASP A 275 -10.18 3.34 -13.37
CA ASP A 275 -11.32 2.79 -12.64
C ASP A 275 -11.42 3.34 -11.21
N SER A 276 -12.48 2.97 -10.48
CA SER A 276 -12.69 3.43 -9.09
C SER A 276 -11.61 2.98 -8.09
N ARG A 277 -10.70 2.09 -8.51
CA ARG A 277 -9.54 1.66 -7.74
C ARG A 277 -8.24 2.27 -8.26
N ASN A 278 -8.28 3.27 -9.14
CA ASN A 278 -7.10 3.89 -9.78
C ASN A 278 -6.28 2.91 -10.63
N ARG A 279 -6.93 1.93 -11.26
CA ARG A 279 -6.30 0.95 -12.15
C ARG A 279 -6.48 1.35 -13.61
N LEU A 280 -5.49 0.98 -14.41
CA LEU A 280 -5.49 1.18 -15.86
C LEU A 280 -6.30 0.10 -16.57
N ASP A 281 -6.95 0.48 -17.67
CA ASP A 281 -7.54 -0.45 -18.64
C ASP A 281 -6.61 -0.61 -19.86
N ASP A 282 -6.99 -1.46 -20.81
CA ASP A 282 -6.16 -1.72 -22.00
C ASP A 282 -6.02 -0.48 -22.91
N ALA A 283 -7.03 0.41 -22.95
CA ALA A 283 -6.96 1.64 -23.75
C ALA A 283 -5.97 2.63 -23.14
N PHE A 284 -6.01 2.79 -21.81
CA PHE A 284 -5.04 3.57 -21.06
C PHE A 284 -3.63 3.01 -21.24
N LEU A 285 -3.46 1.69 -21.14
CA LEU A 285 -2.16 1.03 -21.30
C LEU A 285 -1.53 1.35 -22.66
N ILE A 286 -2.30 1.28 -23.74
CA ILE A 286 -1.83 1.63 -25.09
C ILE A 286 -1.38 3.10 -25.12
N ALA A 287 -2.26 4.02 -24.70
CA ALA A 287 -1.95 5.44 -24.70
C ALA A 287 -0.73 5.77 -23.81
N ALA A 288 -0.57 5.09 -22.68
CA ALA A 288 0.56 5.26 -21.76
C ALA A 288 1.91 4.81 -22.34
N ASN A 289 1.93 4.10 -23.48
CA ASN A 289 3.14 3.77 -24.23
C ASN A 289 3.33 4.64 -25.49
N GLU A 290 2.43 5.60 -25.73
CA GLU A 290 2.55 6.59 -26.82
C GLU A 290 3.17 7.88 -26.31
N LYS A 291 4.44 8.12 -26.68
CA LYS A 291 5.17 9.31 -26.24
C LYS A 291 4.43 10.60 -26.58
N GLY A 292 4.23 11.46 -25.58
CA GLY A 292 3.54 12.74 -25.70
C GLY A 292 2.03 12.67 -25.47
N SER A 293 1.45 11.48 -25.24
CA SER A 293 0.07 11.37 -24.74
C SER A 293 -0.01 11.83 -23.28
N VAL A 294 -1.22 12.18 -22.82
CA VAL A 294 -1.45 12.58 -21.42
C VAL A 294 -1.12 11.43 -20.46
N GLU A 295 -1.50 10.21 -20.85
CA GLU A 295 -1.27 8.97 -20.11
C GLU A 295 0.23 8.68 -19.98
N PHE A 296 0.99 8.86 -21.05
CA PHE A 296 2.44 8.66 -21.05
C PHE A 296 3.11 9.64 -20.10
N GLU A 297 2.84 10.94 -20.22
CA GLU A 297 3.45 11.96 -19.35
C GLU A 297 3.08 11.77 -17.87
N ALA A 298 1.83 11.34 -17.61
CA ALA A 298 1.39 11.01 -16.26
C ALA A 298 2.11 9.76 -15.73
N VAL A 299 2.23 8.67 -16.50
CA VAL A 299 2.95 7.46 -16.07
C VAL A 299 4.43 7.72 -15.84
N GLU A 300 5.09 8.50 -16.71
CA GLU A 300 6.49 8.92 -16.49
C GLU A 300 6.62 9.66 -15.16
N THR A 301 5.69 10.56 -14.84
CA THR A 301 5.71 11.29 -13.57
C THR A 301 5.44 10.38 -12.38
N LEU A 302 4.31 9.67 -12.37
CA LEU A 302 3.81 8.94 -11.21
C LEU A 302 4.65 7.71 -10.86
N LEU A 303 5.17 7.02 -11.88
CA LEU A 303 5.95 5.78 -11.72
C LEU A 303 7.46 5.99 -11.88
N LYS A 304 7.95 7.08 -12.50
CA LYS A 304 9.40 7.27 -12.71
C LYS A 304 9.95 8.55 -12.10
N GLY A 305 9.07 9.39 -11.55
CA GLY A 305 9.42 10.64 -10.91
C GLY A 305 9.55 11.79 -11.90
N LEU A 306 9.54 13.02 -11.37
CA LEU A 306 9.72 14.22 -12.18
C LEU A 306 11.17 14.33 -12.67
N GLU A 307 11.31 14.52 -13.97
CA GLU A 307 12.59 14.83 -14.63
C GLU A 307 12.58 16.27 -15.15
N LEU A 308 13.75 16.90 -15.09
CA LEU A 308 13.98 18.26 -15.56
C LEU A 308 15.21 18.29 -16.46
N ARG A 309 15.06 18.95 -17.61
CA ARG A 309 16.16 19.19 -18.53
C ARG A 309 17.16 20.19 -17.94
N LEU A 310 18.44 19.81 -17.92
CA LEU A 310 19.53 20.70 -17.54
C LEU A 310 19.70 21.83 -18.57
N PRO A 311 20.17 23.02 -18.16
CA PRO A 311 20.48 24.12 -19.08
C PRO A 311 21.52 23.73 -20.12
N ALA A 312 21.53 24.43 -21.25
CA ALA A 312 22.53 24.21 -22.30
C ALA A 312 23.96 24.28 -21.73
N GLY A 313 24.80 23.31 -22.10
CA GLY A 313 26.17 23.18 -21.61
C GLY A 313 26.34 22.30 -20.37
N TYR A 314 25.24 21.89 -19.72
CA TYR A 314 25.29 21.00 -18.56
C TYR A 314 24.96 19.54 -18.91
N SER A 315 25.69 18.63 -18.27
CA SER A 315 25.43 17.20 -18.28
C SER A 315 26.13 16.56 -17.07
N PHE A 316 25.73 15.36 -16.69
CA PHE A 316 26.45 14.54 -15.72
C PHE A 316 26.58 13.11 -16.22
N LYS A 317 27.50 12.34 -15.65
CA LYS A 317 27.61 10.90 -15.95
C LYS A 317 26.81 10.12 -14.92
N ASP A 318 25.97 9.20 -15.38
CA ASP A 318 25.29 8.27 -14.48
C ASP A 318 26.26 7.22 -13.90
N SER A 319 25.75 6.31 -13.08
CA SER A 319 26.54 5.23 -12.47
C SER A 319 27.19 4.28 -13.48
N TYR A 320 26.78 4.31 -14.76
CA TYR A 320 27.35 3.53 -15.85
C TYR A 320 28.27 4.37 -16.76
N GLY A 321 28.51 5.64 -16.40
CA GLY A 321 29.37 6.55 -17.15
C GLY A 321 28.68 7.22 -18.35
N GLN A 322 27.37 7.01 -18.55
CA GLN A 322 26.64 7.58 -19.68
C GLN A 322 26.27 9.03 -19.41
N PRO A 323 26.54 9.96 -20.37
CA PRO A 323 26.10 11.35 -20.23
C PRO A 323 24.58 11.45 -20.16
N ARG A 324 24.10 12.19 -19.18
CA ARG A 324 22.70 12.53 -18.95
C ARG A 324 22.55 14.05 -18.96
N HIS A 325 21.48 14.49 -19.60
CA HIS A 325 21.11 15.89 -19.70
C HIS A 325 19.82 16.20 -18.94
N ASP A 326 19.17 15.18 -18.42
CA ASP A 326 17.93 15.26 -17.67
C ASP A 326 18.22 14.76 -16.26
N ILE A 327 17.76 15.50 -15.26
CA ILE A 327 17.92 15.16 -13.85
C ILE A 327 16.57 14.81 -13.28
N ARG A 328 16.52 13.76 -12.46
CA ARG A 328 15.39 13.58 -11.56
C ARG A 328 15.46 14.59 -10.43
N ILE A 329 14.33 15.12 -10.02
CA ILE A 329 14.27 16.17 -9.00
C ILE A 329 13.52 15.73 -7.74
N LYS A 330 13.93 16.29 -6.59
CA LYS A 330 13.26 16.13 -5.29
C LYS A 330 11.95 16.92 -5.29
N TRP A 331 10.86 16.33 -5.77
CA TRP A 331 9.52 16.94 -5.81
C TRP A 331 8.94 17.26 -4.42
N TRP A 332 9.55 16.77 -3.34
CA TRP A 332 9.18 17.18 -1.99
C TRP A 332 9.90 18.47 -1.54
N GLN A 333 10.95 18.94 -2.22
CA GLN A 333 11.77 20.06 -1.78
C GLN A 333 11.03 21.40 -1.91
N THR A 334 10.83 22.10 -0.79
CA THR A 334 10.15 23.40 -0.73
C THR A 334 11.08 24.60 -0.79
N GLU A 335 12.28 24.46 -0.22
CA GLU A 335 13.31 25.50 -0.08
C GLU A 335 14.45 25.30 -1.08
N ASP A 336 15.13 26.36 -1.52
CA ASP A 336 16.23 26.33 -2.51
C ASP A 336 15.87 25.56 -3.80
N ARG A 337 15.36 26.31 -4.77
CA ARG A 337 14.90 25.77 -6.07
C ARG A 337 16.01 25.72 -7.12
N SER A 338 17.27 25.74 -6.72
CA SER A 338 18.36 25.59 -7.69
C SER A 338 18.38 24.19 -8.31
N TYR A 339 18.85 24.08 -9.56
CA TYR A 339 19.11 22.76 -10.18
C TYR A 339 19.97 21.89 -9.27
N ARG A 340 21.00 22.50 -8.67
CA ARG A 340 21.88 21.86 -7.72
C ARG A 340 21.13 21.23 -6.59
N GLU A 341 20.28 21.94 -5.86
CA GLU A 341 19.64 21.38 -4.67
C GLU A 341 18.56 20.35 -5.00
N LEU A 342 17.80 20.59 -6.07
CA LEU A 342 16.74 19.71 -6.54
C LEU A 342 17.26 18.38 -7.11
N ALA A 343 18.44 18.38 -7.75
CA ALA A 343 18.94 17.21 -8.48
C ALA A 343 19.14 15.96 -7.60
N ILE A 344 18.65 14.82 -8.07
CA ILE A 344 18.96 13.49 -7.53
C ILE A 344 19.98 12.86 -8.46
N VAL A 345 21.25 13.10 -8.13
CA VAL A 345 22.43 12.67 -8.89
C VAL A 345 23.46 12.06 -7.93
N PRO A 346 24.43 11.27 -8.43
CA PRO A 346 25.54 10.82 -7.59
C PRO A 346 26.20 11.99 -6.87
N LYS A 347 26.62 11.79 -5.60
CA LYS A 347 27.20 12.86 -4.78
C LYS A 347 28.38 13.57 -5.46
N SER A 348 29.18 12.82 -6.24
CA SER A 348 30.30 13.33 -7.04
C SER A 348 29.89 14.37 -8.08
N ASN A 349 28.64 14.35 -8.55
CA ASN A 349 28.14 15.24 -9.59
C ASN A 349 27.35 16.42 -9.04
N LYS A 350 27.04 16.44 -7.73
CA LYS A 350 26.19 17.47 -7.12
C LYS A 350 26.81 18.86 -7.23
N SER A 351 28.13 18.98 -7.05
CA SER A 351 28.86 20.25 -7.19
C SER A 351 28.84 20.82 -8.61
N ASP A 352 28.70 19.95 -9.61
CA ASP A 352 28.74 20.32 -11.03
C ASP A 352 27.37 20.79 -11.53
N MET A 353 26.32 20.65 -10.71
CA MET A 353 24.99 21.11 -11.06
C MET A 353 24.87 22.64 -10.98
N PRO A 354 24.10 23.27 -11.88
CA PRO A 354 23.87 24.71 -11.87
C PRO A 354 23.28 25.20 -10.54
N ILE A 355 23.66 26.40 -10.11
CA ILE A 355 23.04 27.07 -8.95
C ILE A 355 21.83 27.92 -9.33
N ASP A 356 21.59 28.09 -10.63
CA ASP A 356 20.45 28.85 -11.13
C ASP A 356 19.13 28.22 -10.68
N VAL A 357 18.14 29.08 -10.47
CA VAL A 357 16.77 28.65 -10.13
C VAL A 357 16.21 27.84 -11.29
N ALA A 358 15.75 26.63 -10.98
CA ALA A 358 15.14 25.73 -11.95
C ALA A 358 13.73 26.23 -12.34
N PRO A 359 13.36 26.21 -13.63
CA PRO A 359 12.06 26.64 -14.12
C PRO A 359 11.00 25.55 -13.89
N ILE A 360 10.61 25.37 -12.64
CA ILE A 360 9.73 24.26 -12.19
C ILE A 360 8.27 24.67 -11.99
N ASP A 361 7.93 25.93 -12.20
CA ASP A 361 6.57 26.45 -11.96
C ASP A 361 5.53 25.81 -12.89
N ASP A 362 5.93 25.38 -14.09
CA ASP A 362 5.04 24.71 -15.06
C ASP A 362 4.83 23.20 -14.78
N LEU A 363 5.62 22.61 -13.87
CA LEU A 363 5.56 21.19 -13.50
C LEU A 363 4.36 20.84 -12.59
N GLY A 364 3.44 21.78 -12.37
CA GLY A 364 2.23 21.63 -11.55
C GLY A 364 2.45 22.05 -10.11
N ASP A 365 1.67 21.49 -9.17
CA ASP A 365 2.00 21.53 -7.74
C ASP A 365 3.28 20.71 -7.51
N PHE A 366 4.40 21.27 -7.98
CA PHE A 366 5.73 20.69 -7.96
C PHE A 366 6.15 20.32 -6.53
N GLN A 367 5.57 21.00 -5.53
CA GLN A 367 5.92 20.86 -4.13
C GLN A 367 4.81 20.15 -3.36
N TYR A 368 5.18 19.06 -2.70
CA TYR A 368 4.29 18.41 -1.77
C TYR A 368 4.09 19.27 -0.50
N SER A 369 2.89 19.83 -0.33
CA SER A 369 2.53 20.73 0.77
C SER A 369 2.73 20.09 2.15
N ASP A 370 3.16 20.89 3.13
CA ASP A 370 3.32 20.44 4.53
C ASP A 370 1.98 20.10 5.20
N ASN A 371 0.87 20.61 4.65
CA ASN A 371 -0.49 20.34 5.12
C ASN A 371 -1.14 19.14 4.42
N SER A 372 -0.45 18.53 3.44
CA SER A 372 -0.91 17.30 2.79
C SER A 372 -0.76 16.08 3.70
N LYS A 373 -1.48 15.01 3.36
CA LYS A 373 -1.38 13.69 4.02
C LYS A 373 0.07 13.19 4.04
N LEU A 374 0.36 12.18 4.86
CA LEU A 374 1.65 11.51 4.80
C LEU A 374 1.76 10.78 3.46
N VAL A 375 2.89 10.90 2.76
CA VAL A 375 3.15 10.18 1.51
C VAL A 375 4.35 9.25 1.62
N PHE A 376 4.15 8.02 1.15
CA PHE A 376 5.16 6.97 1.11
C PHE A 376 5.41 6.54 -0.34
N PHE A 377 6.68 6.39 -0.71
CA PHE A 377 7.08 6.06 -2.08
C PHE A 377 8.44 5.36 -2.16
N GLY A 378 8.75 4.81 -3.34
CA GLY A 378 9.96 4.08 -3.71
C GLY A 378 10.82 4.79 -4.75
N HIS A 379 11.55 4.07 -5.61
CA HIS A 379 12.17 4.55 -6.86
C HIS A 379 13.40 5.49 -6.82
N TYR A 380 13.86 5.97 -5.67
CA TYR A 380 14.95 6.98 -5.60
C TYR A 380 16.32 6.45 -5.17
N TRP A 381 16.48 5.15 -4.99
CA TRP A 381 17.76 4.46 -4.76
C TRP A 381 18.59 5.10 -3.64
N PHE A 382 17.96 5.38 -2.49
CA PHE A 382 18.69 5.91 -1.35
C PHE A 382 19.63 4.85 -0.77
N GLN A 383 20.58 5.30 0.06
CA GLN A 383 21.57 4.45 0.69
C GLN A 383 21.76 4.84 2.14
N GLY A 384 22.13 3.87 2.98
CA GLY A 384 22.42 4.07 4.39
C GLY A 384 21.17 4.11 5.26
N GLN A 385 21.27 4.83 6.39
CA GLN A 385 20.22 4.88 7.39
C GLN A 385 19.04 5.74 6.92
N PRO A 386 17.80 5.22 7.00
CA PRO A 386 16.64 5.88 6.50
C PRO A 386 16.24 7.06 7.38
N LYS A 387 15.79 8.13 6.73
CA LYS A 387 15.38 9.36 7.40
C LYS A 387 14.18 9.96 6.70
N ARG A 388 13.34 10.64 7.46
CA ARG A 388 12.25 11.45 6.90
C ARG A 388 12.80 12.51 5.96
N LEU A 389 12.13 12.71 4.83
CA LEU A 389 12.47 13.75 3.86
C LEU A 389 11.84 15.09 4.23
N LYS A 390 10.61 15.02 4.74
CA LYS A 390 9.86 16.12 5.35
C LYS A 390 9.05 15.59 6.53
N ARG A 391 8.33 16.48 7.21
CA ARG A 391 7.33 16.11 8.22
C ARG A 391 6.35 15.05 7.71
N ASN A 392 5.94 15.10 6.44
CA ASN A 392 4.90 14.23 5.87
C ASN A 392 5.38 13.42 4.65
N VAL A 393 6.69 13.29 4.41
CA VAL A 393 7.25 12.64 3.21
C VAL A 393 8.30 11.60 3.60
N ALA A 394 8.13 10.35 3.12
CA ALA A 394 9.06 9.25 3.32
C ALA A 394 9.32 8.46 2.03
N CYS A 395 10.59 8.36 1.63
CA CYS A 395 11.05 7.40 0.62
C CYS A 395 11.45 6.10 1.34
N LEU A 396 11.12 4.96 0.74
CA LEU A 396 11.36 3.60 1.25
C LEU A 396 12.29 2.77 0.37
N ASP A 397 12.73 3.30 -0.77
CA ASP A 397 13.74 2.66 -1.60
C ASP A 397 15.15 2.98 -1.08
N TYR A 398 15.74 2.01 -0.38
CA TYR A 398 17.13 2.06 0.08
C TYR A 398 18.04 1.08 -0.66
N SER A 399 17.77 0.88 -1.96
CA SER A 399 18.67 0.20 -2.90
C SER A 399 19.01 -1.25 -2.54
N VAL A 400 18.05 -2.06 -2.08
CA VAL A 400 18.30 -3.50 -1.82
C VAL A 400 18.98 -4.20 -3.02
N ALA A 401 18.61 -3.81 -4.24
CA ALA A 401 19.21 -4.31 -5.48
C ALA A 401 20.62 -3.77 -5.81
N LYS A 402 21.21 -2.93 -4.97
CA LYS A 402 22.59 -2.38 -5.10
C LYS A 402 23.34 -2.38 -3.76
N ASN A 403 23.32 -3.50 -3.04
CA ASN A 403 23.97 -3.68 -1.74
C ASN A 403 23.46 -2.72 -0.64
N GLY A 404 22.25 -2.19 -0.83
CA GLY A 404 21.53 -1.45 0.19
C GLY A 404 20.64 -2.36 1.02
N ALA A 405 19.58 -1.80 1.59
CA ALA A 405 18.71 -2.50 2.52
C ALA A 405 17.26 -2.50 2.02
N LEU A 406 16.53 -3.60 2.24
CA LEU A 406 15.08 -3.56 2.13
C LEU A 406 14.52 -2.81 3.34
N THR A 407 13.70 -1.80 3.08
CA THR A 407 13.20 -0.89 4.11
C THR A 407 11.69 -0.91 4.16
N ALA A 408 11.14 -0.91 5.37
CA ALA A 408 9.75 -0.64 5.64
C ALA A 408 9.58 0.53 6.62
N TYR A 409 8.39 1.11 6.64
CA TYR A 409 7.96 2.11 7.60
C TYR A 409 6.73 1.62 8.35
N ARG A 410 6.79 1.62 9.68
CA ARG A 410 5.64 1.31 10.53
C ARG A 410 4.85 2.58 10.81
N TRP A 411 3.65 2.67 10.25
CA TRP A 411 2.72 3.77 10.48
C TRP A 411 1.62 3.35 11.45
N SER A 412 1.35 4.19 12.45
CA SER A 412 0.18 4.04 13.33
C SER A 412 -0.98 4.92 12.87
N GLY A 413 -2.22 4.44 13.02
CA GLY A 413 -3.46 5.15 12.67
C GLY A 413 -3.54 6.61 13.15
N SER A 414 -2.84 6.93 14.25
CA SER A 414 -2.79 8.25 14.88
C SER A 414 -1.63 9.15 14.44
N ASP A 415 -0.68 8.64 13.64
CA ASP A 415 0.54 9.39 13.31
C ASP A 415 0.24 10.50 12.30
N LEU A 416 0.53 11.74 12.69
CA LEU A 416 0.38 12.94 11.86
C LEU A 416 1.68 13.41 11.21
N GLU A 417 2.79 12.72 11.50
CA GLU A 417 4.13 13.01 10.99
C GLU A 417 4.96 11.74 10.78
N ILE A 418 6.00 11.84 9.95
CA ILE A 418 7.02 10.84 9.75
C ILE A 418 8.08 10.95 10.85
N HIS A 419 8.39 9.81 11.48
CA HIS A 419 9.41 9.69 12.51
C HIS A 419 10.50 8.70 12.12
N ASP A 420 11.78 9.10 12.25
CA ASP A 420 12.94 8.27 11.88
C ASP A 420 12.97 6.91 12.61
N ARG A 421 12.47 6.86 13.86
CA ARG A 421 12.38 5.61 14.64
C ARG A 421 11.42 4.56 14.08
N CYS A 422 10.55 4.95 13.15
CA CYS A 422 9.53 4.08 12.57
C CYS A 422 10.02 3.38 11.29
N PHE A 423 11.23 3.66 10.82
CA PHE A 423 11.84 2.89 9.73
C PHE A 423 12.47 1.60 10.26
N ILE A 424 12.32 0.52 9.50
CA ILE A 424 12.86 -0.81 9.81
C ILE A 424 13.58 -1.32 8.56
N GLN A 425 14.83 -1.76 8.72
CA GLN A 425 15.67 -2.28 7.63
C GLN A 425 16.14 -3.71 7.90
N VAL A 426 16.39 -4.43 6.80
CA VAL A 426 17.16 -5.68 6.71
C VAL A 426 18.06 -5.62 5.48
N ASN A 427 19.20 -6.32 5.51
CA ASN A 427 20.23 -6.26 4.46
C ASN A 427 20.25 -7.50 3.59
#